data_AF-A0A382ZJI2-F1
#
_entry.id   AF-A0A382ZJI2-F1
#
_cell.length_a   1.000
_cell.length_b   1.000
_cell.length_c   1.000
_cell.angle_alpha   90.00
_cell.angle_beta   90.00
_cell.angle_gamma   90.00
#
_symmetry.space_group_name_H-M   'P 1'
#
loop_
_entity.id
_entity.type
_entity.pdbx_description
1 polymer ?
#
loop_
_entity_poly.entity_id
_entity_poly.type
_entity_poly.pdbx_seq_one_letter_code
_entity_poly.pdbx_strand_id
1 'polypeptide(L)'
;MEPDAEAADLGTPEVIAAAVRRAASFTCPTTPRLLREAVEESLRGLLPEEGPGLPSGEEIDGGSDSSMRLVREALDNLVALGDLVEVPTDDEESGATRRMLFLGPTSYVRVSEDTVVLLGVRADGIPILDESLADRVEYRGHVRRIRLEPDEDPAALLGETGLGELSKGD
;
A
#
# COMPACT_ATOMS: atom_id res chain seq x y z
N MET A 1 18.38 -10.92 29.14
CA MET A 1 17.65 -9.78 28.58
C MET A 1 16.79 -10.38 27.50
N GLU A 2 15.59 -10.78 27.86
CA GLU A 2 14.64 -11.28 26.88
C GLU A 2 14.20 -10.09 26.02
N PRO A 3 14.17 -10.20 24.69
CA PRO A 3 13.51 -9.19 23.89
C PRO A 3 12.02 -9.27 24.24
N ASP A 4 11.55 -8.31 25.04
CA ASP A 4 10.14 -7.97 25.14
C ASP A 4 9.76 -7.31 23.82
N ALA A 5 9.63 -8.14 22.79
CA ALA A 5 9.04 -7.78 21.53
C ALA A 5 7.55 -7.97 21.71
N GLU A 6 6.83 -6.86 21.90
CA GLU A 6 5.46 -6.77 21.41
C GLU A 6 5.55 -7.18 19.93
N ALA A 7 5.35 -8.47 19.67
CA ALA A 7 5.56 -9.06 18.37
C ALA A 7 4.51 -8.43 17.47
N ALA A 8 4.92 -7.43 16.70
CA ALA A 8 4.05 -6.74 15.78
C ALA A 8 3.38 -7.80 14.91
N ASP A 9 2.05 -7.86 14.94
CA ASP A 9 1.32 -8.79 14.09
C ASP A 9 1.54 -8.38 12.63
N LEU A 10 2.45 -9.11 11.98
CA LEU A 10 2.87 -8.85 10.59
C LEU A 10 1.76 -9.17 9.58
N GLY A 11 0.68 -9.83 10.02
CA GLY A 11 -0.52 -10.09 9.23
C GLY A 11 -1.54 -8.96 9.24
N THR A 12 -1.29 -7.87 9.98
CA THR A 12 -2.21 -6.72 10.01
C THR A 12 -2.33 -6.05 8.64
N PRO A 13 -3.53 -5.55 8.25
CA PRO A 13 -3.72 -4.86 6.97
C PRO A 13 -2.76 -3.69 6.76
N GLU A 14 -2.38 -2.99 7.82
CA GLU A 14 -1.43 -1.88 7.82
C GLU A 14 -0.04 -2.34 7.36
N VAL A 15 0.46 -3.45 7.91
CA VAL A 15 1.77 -4.01 7.56
C VAL A 15 1.76 -4.54 6.13
N ILE A 16 0.71 -5.27 5.74
CA ILE A 16 0.59 -5.78 4.37
C ILE A 16 0.49 -4.62 3.37
N ALA A 17 -0.29 -3.57 3.67
CA ALA A 17 -0.38 -2.38 2.82
C ALA A 17 0.98 -1.67 2.69
N ALA A 18 1.73 -1.55 3.79
CA ALA A 18 3.09 -0.99 3.76
C ALA A 18 4.04 -1.84 2.89
N ALA A 19 3.98 -3.16 3.02
CA ALA A 19 4.78 -4.08 2.21
C ALA A 19 4.45 -3.97 0.71
N VAL A 20 3.16 -3.92 0.35
CA VAL A 20 2.73 -3.76 -1.04
C VAL A 20 3.20 -2.42 -1.62
N ARG A 21 3.01 -1.31 -0.90
CA ARG A 21 3.51 0.02 -1.34
C ARG A 21 5.02 0.00 -1.55
N ARG A 22 5.76 -0.63 -0.63
CA ARG A 22 7.21 -0.75 -0.71
C ARG A 22 7.61 -1.55 -1.95
N ALA A 23 7.04 -2.73 -2.16
CA ALA A 23 7.35 -3.55 -3.33
C ALA A 23 6.98 -2.82 -4.64
N ALA A 24 5.83 -2.15 -4.68
CA ALA A 24 5.37 -1.39 -5.84
C ALA A 24 6.38 -0.27 -6.19
N SER A 25 6.90 0.44 -5.19
CA SER A 25 7.85 1.55 -5.40
C SER A 25 9.10 1.16 -6.20
N PHE A 26 9.51 -0.10 -6.18
CA PHE A 26 10.68 -0.61 -6.93
C PHE A 26 10.32 -1.40 -8.19
N THR A 27 9.08 -1.89 -8.29
CA THR A 27 8.71 -2.85 -9.33
C THR A 27 7.77 -2.25 -10.38
N CYS A 28 7.06 -1.16 -10.06
CA CYS A 28 6.20 -0.49 -11.03
C CYS A 28 7.02 0.16 -12.17
N PRO A 29 6.54 0.08 -13.43
CA PRO A 29 5.30 -0.56 -13.86
C PRO A 29 5.38 -2.10 -13.82
N THR A 30 4.34 -2.75 -13.30
CA THR A 30 4.31 -4.21 -13.10
C THR A 30 2.92 -4.77 -13.35
N THR A 31 2.75 -6.08 -13.17
CA THR A 31 1.43 -6.73 -13.24
C THR A 31 0.99 -7.11 -11.84
N PRO A 32 -0.33 -7.17 -11.55
CA PRO A 32 -0.82 -7.58 -10.22
C PRO A 32 -0.20 -8.88 -9.73
N ARG A 33 -0.02 -9.86 -10.64
CA ARG A 33 0.62 -11.14 -10.34
C ARG A 33 2.06 -10.99 -9.85
N LEU A 34 2.89 -10.24 -10.59
CA LEU A 34 4.30 -10.06 -10.27
C LEU A 34 4.52 -9.25 -8.99
N LEU A 35 3.70 -8.22 -8.76
CA LEU A 35 3.76 -7.45 -7.51
C LEU A 35 3.39 -8.32 -6.31
N ARG A 36 2.32 -9.11 -6.43
CA ARG A 36 1.92 -10.07 -5.40
C ARG A 36 3.03 -11.05 -5.07
N GLU A 37 3.65 -11.66 -6.09
CA GLU A 37 4.76 -12.60 -5.90
C GLU A 37 5.96 -11.95 -5.20
N ALA A 38 6.30 -10.71 -5.55
CA ALA A 38 7.39 -9.98 -4.88
C ALA A 38 7.10 -9.72 -3.39
N VAL A 39 5.85 -9.42 -3.04
CA VAL A 39 5.43 -9.20 -1.63
C VAL A 39 5.42 -10.52 -0.87
N GLU A 40 4.83 -11.57 -1.44
CA GLU A 40 4.78 -12.90 -0.84
C GLU A 40 6.18 -13.46 -0.58
N GLU A 41 7.10 -13.29 -1.53
CA GLU A 41 8.51 -13.66 -1.36
C GLU A 41 9.16 -12.90 -0.19
N SER A 42 8.89 -11.60 -0.07
CA SER A 42 9.46 -10.75 0.97
C SER A 42 8.93 -11.05 2.38
N LEU A 43 7.72 -11.61 2.48
CA LEU A 43 7.07 -11.96 3.74
C LEU A 43 7.22 -13.45 4.10
N ARG A 44 7.83 -14.25 3.21
CA ARG A 44 7.98 -15.69 3.42
C ARG A 44 8.78 -15.98 4.69
N GLY A 45 8.19 -16.78 5.58
CA GLY A 45 8.81 -17.14 6.86
C GLY A 45 8.75 -16.07 7.94
N LEU A 46 8.15 -14.90 7.67
CA LEU A 46 7.88 -13.87 8.67
C LEU A 46 6.45 -13.96 9.23
N LEU A 47 5.50 -14.45 8.43
CA LEU A 47 4.14 -14.67 8.88
C LEU A 47 4.04 -16.03 9.62
N PRO A 48 3.37 -16.08 10.79
CA PRO A 48 3.22 -17.32 11.55
C PRO A 48 2.39 -18.34 10.76
N GLU A 49 2.81 -19.61 10.74
CA GLU A 49 2.12 -20.70 10.02
C GLU A 49 0.74 -21.04 10.61
N GLU A 50 0.52 -20.68 11.87
CA GLU A 50 -0.76 -20.81 12.57
C GLU A 50 -1.32 -19.40 12.86
N GLY A 51 -1.69 -18.70 11.80
CA GLY A 51 -2.40 -17.42 11.86
C GLY A 51 -3.21 -17.23 10.57
N PRO A 52 -3.83 -16.05 10.32
CA PRO A 52 -4.40 -15.76 9.00
C PRO A 52 -3.34 -15.67 7.87
N GLY A 53 -2.09 -16.10 8.10
CA GLY A 53 -1.00 -16.16 7.12
C GLY A 53 -0.46 -17.59 6.94
N LEU A 54 -0.25 -17.95 5.67
CA LEU A 54 0.49 -19.09 5.11
C LEU A 54 0.08 -20.51 5.55
N PRO A 55 -0.54 -21.33 4.67
CA PRO A 55 -0.26 -22.75 4.63
C PRO A 55 1.12 -22.97 4.00
N SER A 56 2.03 -23.54 4.77
CA SER A 56 3.29 -24.09 4.31
C SER A 56 3.03 -25.27 3.35
N GLY A 57 3.52 -25.17 2.11
CA GLY A 57 3.92 -26.30 1.26
C GLY A 57 2.90 -27.41 0.99
N GLU A 58 2.53 -27.53 -0.30
CA GLU A 58 1.84 -28.67 -0.91
C GLU A 58 0.46 -29.03 -0.36
N GLU A 59 -0.61 -28.38 -0.86
CA GLU A 59 -1.83 -29.13 -1.18
C GLU A 59 -2.41 -28.72 -2.53
N ILE A 60 -2.73 -29.77 -3.27
CA ILE A 60 -3.25 -29.84 -4.62
C ILE A 60 -4.76 -29.49 -4.56
N ASP A 61 -5.24 -28.75 -5.56
CA ASP A 61 -6.66 -28.52 -5.89
C ASP A 61 -7.45 -27.55 -4.97
N GLY A 62 -7.65 -26.30 -5.44
CA GLY A 62 -8.81 -25.48 -5.07
C GLY A 62 -8.89 -24.80 -3.70
N GLY A 63 -7.79 -24.59 -2.96
CA GLY A 63 -7.79 -24.00 -1.60
C GLY A 63 -7.15 -22.60 -1.50
N SER A 64 -7.86 -21.65 -0.89
CA SER A 64 -7.42 -20.28 -0.63
C SER A 64 -6.30 -20.21 0.42
N ASP A 65 -5.06 -19.99 -0.01
CA ASP A 65 -3.96 -19.58 0.86
C ASP A 65 -4.29 -18.23 1.52
N SER A 66 -4.37 -18.20 2.85
CA SER A 66 -4.80 -17.04 3.62
C SER A 66 -3.86 -15.84 3.46
N SER A 67 -2.56 -16.06 3.21
CA SER A 67 -1.60 -14.99 2.92
C SER A 67 -1.82 -14.37 1.54
N MET A 68 -2.09 -15.21 0.53
CA MET A 68 -2.44 -14.75 -0.81
C MET A 68 -3.72 -13.90 -0.77
N ARG A 69 -4.67 -14.21 0.14
CA ARG A 69 -5.89 -13.40 0.31
C ARG A 69 -5.57 -12.00 0.83
N LEU A 70 -4.76 -11.87 1.88
CA LEU A 70 -4.41 -10.57 2.47
C LEU A 70 -3.67 -9.67 1.47
N VAL A 71 -2.71 -10.21 0.72
CA VAL A 71 -1.97 -9.43 -0.28
C VAL A 71 -2.86 -9.00 -1.44
N ARG A 72 -3.78 -9.87 -1.89
CA ARG A 72 -4.77 -9.52 -2.92
C ARG A 72 -5.73 -8.44 -2.44
N GLU A 73 -6.26 -8.57 -1.23
CA GLU A 73 -7.14 -7.56 -0.62
C GLU A 73 -6.41 -6.23 -0.46
N ALA A 74 -5.15 -6.24 -0.05
CA ALA A 74 -4.35 -5.03 0.02
C ALA A 74 -4.13 -4.39 -1.35
N LEU A 75 -3.82 -5.19 -2.38
CA LEU A 75 -3.69 -4.68 -3.76
C LEU A 75 -4.98 -4.00 -4.24
N ASP A 76 -6.13 -4.67 -4.09
CA ASP A 76 -7.42 -4.13 -4.51
C ASP A 76 -7.76 -2.83 -3.76
N ASN A 77 -7.52 -2.79 -2.44
CA ASN A 77 -7.74 -1.59 -1.64
C ASN A 77 -6.77 -0.45 -2.00
N LEU A 78 -5.51 -0.75 -2.29
CA LEU A 78 -4.52 0.27 -2.68
C LEU A 78 -4.80 0.83 -4.07
N VAL A 79 -5.34 0.02 -4.99
CA VAL A 79 -5.89 0.53 -6.26
C VAL A 79 -7.10 1.42 -5.99
N ALA A 80 -8.04 0.98 -5.17
CA ALA A 80 -9.25 1.75 -4.84
C ALA A 80 -8.96 3.08 -4.14
N LEU A 81 -7.92 3.14 -3.31
CA LEU A 81 -7.45 4.37 -2.66
C LEU A 81 -6.70 5.30 -3.62
N GLY A 82 -6.16 4.79 -4.73
CA GLY A 82 -5.33 5.57 -5.65
C GLY A 82 -3.84 5.57 -5.32
N ASP A 83 -3.38 4.63 -4.47
CA ASP A 83 -1.95 4.38 -4.27
C ASP A 83 -1.33 3.69 -5.49
N LEU A 84 -2.13 2.90 -6.20
CA LEU A 84 -1.79 2.26 -7.47
C LEU A 84 -2.85 2.58 -8.52
N VAL A 85 -2.44 2.67 -9.78
CA VAL A 85 -3.34 2.91 -10.92
C VAL A 85 -3.31 1.69 -11.83
N GLU A 86 -4.47 1.10 -12.07
CA GLU A 86 -4.63 -0.03 -12.99
C GLU A 86 -4.94 0.47 -14.40
N VAL A 87 -4.11 0.08 -15.37
CA VAL A 87 -4.25 0.45 -16.78
C VAL A 87 -4.37 -0.82 -17.62
N PRO A 88 -5.47 -1.02 -18.36
CA PRO A 88 -5.55 -2.09 -19.34
C PRO A 88 -4.57 -1.80 -20.49
N THR A 89 -3.78 -2.80 -20.85
CA THR A 89 -2.83 -2.74 -21.96
C THR A 89 -3.16 -3.89 -22.89
N ASP A 90 -3.40 -3.58 -24.16
CA ASP A 90 -3.61 -4.62 -25.16
C ASP A 90 -2.27 -5.20 -25.57
N ASP A 91 -2.14 -6.51 -25.44
CA ASP A 91 -1.01 -7.25 -26.00
C ASP A 91 -1.32 -7.56 -27.46
N GLU A 92 -0.73 -6.77 -28.37
CA GLU A 92 -0.94 -6.90 -29.80
C GLU A 92 -0.53 -8.29 -30.35
N GLU A 93 0.37 -9.01 -29.66
CA GLU A 93 0.90 -10.29 -30.10
C GLU A 93 0.00 -11.47 -29.66
N SER A 94 -0.57 -11.40 -28.46
CA SER A 94 -1.48 -12.44 -27.94
C SER A 94 -2.97 -12.13 -28.15
N GLY A 95 -3.32 -10.89 -28.51
CA GLY A 95 -4.70 -10.41 -28.60
C GLY A 95 -5.41 -10.35 -27.24
N ALA A 96 -4.67 -10.49 -26.13
CA ALA A 96 -5.20 -10.48 -24.78
C ALA A 96 -5.02 -9.10 -24.14
N THR A 97 -6.03 -8.59 -23.46
CA THR A 97 -5.89 -7.40 -22.61
C THR A 97 -5.24 -7.80 -21.28
N ARG A 98 -4.05 -7.25 -21.00
CA ARG A 98 -3.33 -7.43 -19.74
C ARG A 98 -3.53 -6.21 -18.85
N ARG A 99 -3.69 -6.41 -17.55
CA ARG A 99 -3.75 -5.32 -16.57
C ARG A 99 -2.35 -5.00 -16.04
N MET A 100 -1.95 -3.74 -16.18
CA MET A 100 -0.70 -3.19 -15.68
C MET A 100 -0.99 -2.26 -14.49
N LEU A 101 -0.11 -2.29 -13.49
CA LEU A 101 -0.15 -1.41 -12.33
C LEU A 101 0.97 -0.38 -12.42
N PHE A 102 0.59 0.87 -12.21
CA PHE A 102 1.46 2.03 -12.11
C PHE A 102 1.37 2.64 -10.71
N LEU A 103 2.37 3.41 -10.30
CA LEU A 103 2.31 4.16 -9.06
C LEU A 103 1.27 5.27 -9.18
N GLY A 104 0.39 5.38 -8.20
CA GLY A 104 -0.52 6.51 -8.07
C GLY A 104 0.25 7.80 -7.75
N PRO A 105 -0.18 8.95 -8.29
CA PRO A 105 0.46 10.22 -7.99
C PRO A 105 0.33 10.55 -6.50
N THR A 106 1.43 10.93 -5.86
CA THR A 106 1.38 11.34 -4.46
C THR A 106 0.54 12.60 -4.31
N SER A 107 -0.48 12.51 -3.47
CA SER A 107 -1.43 13.58 -3.27
C SER A 107 -2.08 13.41 -1.91
N TYR A 108 -2.93 14.35 -1.53
CA TYR A 108 -3.78 14.20 -0.36
C TYR A 108 -5.21 14.62 -0.65
N VAL A 109 -6.14 14.09 0.15
CA VAL A 109 -7.54 14.51 0.15
C VAL A 109 -7.89 14.95 1.56
N ARG A 110 -8.54 16.11 1.69
CA ARG A 110 -9.15 16.53 2.94
C ARG A 110 -10.48 15.80 3.14
N VAL A 111 -10.60 15.04 4.22
CA VAL A 111 -11.82 14.26 4.54
C VAL A 111 -12.68 14.91 5.63
N SER A 112 -12.07 15.78 6.45
CA SER A 112 -12.72 16.66 7.42
C SER A 112 -11.87 17.91 7.63
N GLU A 113 -12.33 18.87 8.46
CA GLU A 113 -11.55 20.07 8.76
C GLU A 113 -10.17 19.75 9.36
N ASP A 114 -10.10 18.69 10.17
CA ASP A 114 -8.94 18.27 10.97
C ASP A 114 -8.21 17.03 10.43
N THR A 115 -8.62 16.46 9.30
CA THR A 115 -8.05 15.19 8.82
C THR A 115 -7.82 15.21 7.32
N VAL A 116 -6.60 14.81 6.94
CA VAL A 116 -6.19 14.57 5.56
C VAL A 116 -5.77 13.12 5.37
N VAL A 117 -6.05 12.57 4.19
CA VAL A 117 -5.66 11.22 3.78
C VAL A 117 -4.59 11.33 2.69
N LEU A 118 -3.51 10.56 2.84
CA LEU A 118 -2.37 10.53 1.92
C LEU A 118 -2.54 9.41 0.90
N LEU A 119 -2.33 9.76 -0.37
CA LEU A 119 -2.49 8.88 -1.52
C LEU A 119 -1.19 8.79 -2.32
N GLY A 120 -1.11 7.78 -3.18
CA GLY A 120 -0.01 7.57 -4.10
C GLY A 120 1.22 6.94 -3.47
N VAL A 121 2.22 6.66 -4.30
CA VAL A 121 3.49 6.04 -3.90
C VAL A 121 4.62 6.70 -4.70
N ARG A 122 5.72 7.06 -4.04
CA ARG A 122 6.95 7.50 -4.73
C ARG A 122 7.73 6.28 -5.24
N ALA A 123 8.44 6.45 -6.34
CA ALA A 123 9.39 5.45 -6.82
C ALA A 123 10.59 5.29 -5.89
N ASP A 124 11.31 4.18 -6.05
CA ASP A 124 12.60 3.89 -5.42
C ASP A 124 12.56 3.89 -3.88
N GLY A 125 11.39 3.63 -3.32
CA GLY A 125 11.18 3.60 -1.88
C GLY A 125 11.39 4.94 -1.18
N ILE A 126 11.33 6.05 -1.93
CA ILE A 126 11.43 7.40 -1.38
C ILE A 126 10.21 7.66 -0.46
N PRO A 127 10.40 8.15 0.78
CA PRO A 127 9.28 8.54 1.64
C PRO A 127 8.41 9.63 1.01
N ILE A 128 7.10 9.59 1.27
CA ILE A 128 6.16 10.63 0.83
C ILE A 128 6.32 11.91 1.66
N LEU A 129 6.70 11.75 2.92
CA LEU A 129 6.81 12.81 3.93
C LEU A 129 8.22 12.83 4.51
N ASP A 130 8.62 13.96 5.06
CA ASP A 130 9.79 14.02 5.93
C ASP A 130 9.57 13.27 7.27
N GLU A 131 10.63 13.11 8.04
CA GLU A 131 10.58 12.37 9.32
C GLU A 131 9.60 13.00 10.32
N SER A 132 9.51 14.33 10.36
CA SER A 132 8.64 15.02 11.32
C SER A 132 7.16 14.80 11.06
N LEU A 133 6.77 14.73 9.79
CA LEU A 133 5.41 14.43 9.37
C LEU A 133 5.13 12.92 9.36
N ALA A 134 6.14 12.08 9.11
CA ALA A 134 6.00 10.63 9.14
C ALA A 134 5.53 10.11 10.52
N ASP A 135 6.04 10.70 11.60
CA ASP A 135 5.67 10.35 12.98
C ASP A 135 4.20 10.69 13.31
N ARG A 136 3.58 11.56 12.53
CA ARG A 136 2.17 11.97 12.69
C ARG A 136 1.20 11.11 11.88
N VAL A 137 1.70 10.18 11.07
CA VAL A 137 0.85 9.33 10.22
C VAL A 137 0.17 8.27 11.07
N GLU A 138 -1.15 8.34 11.11
CA GLU A 138 -1.98 7.27 11.63
C GLU A 138 -2.31 6.28 10.50
N TYR A 139 -1.94 5.02 10.69
CA TYR A 139 -2.31 3.92 9.81
C TYR A 139 -3.62 3.30 10.30
N ARG A 140 -4.62 3.20 9.41
CA ARG A 140 -5.90 2.54 9.68
C ARG A 140 -6.31 1.68 8.49
N GLY A 141 -6.22 0.37 8.65
CA GLY A 141 -6.32 -0.57 7.55
C GLY A 141 -5.31 -0.24 6.45
N HIS A 142 -5.82 0.07 5.27
CA HIS A 142 -5.01 0.47 4.12
C HIS A 142 -4.82 1.99 4.03
N VAL A 143 -5.39 2.79 4.92
CA VAL A 143 -5.37 4.25 4.84
C VAL A 143 -4.22 4.83 5.65
N ARG A 144 -3.58 5.87 5.09
CA ARG A 144 -2.62 6.74 5.79
C ARG A 144 -3.27 8.10 6.00
N ARG A 145 -3.38 8.56 7.24
CA ARG A 145 -3.99 9.86 7.54
C ARG A 145 -3.17 10.66 8.51
N ILE A 146 -3.25 11.98 8.40
CA ILE A 146 -2.68 12.92 9.35
C ILE A 146 -3.83 13.71 9.96
N ARG A 147 -3.79 13.85 11.29
CA ARG A 147 -4.60 14.83 12.01
C ARG A 147 -3.91 16.17 11.99
N LEU A 148 -4.65 17.19 11.59
CA LEU A 148 -4.24 18.58 11.57
C LEU A 148 -4.53 19.21 12.93
N GLU A 149 -3.61 20.04 13.39
CA GLU A 149 -3.85 20.95 14.49
C GLU A 149 -4.76 22.11 14.04
N PRO A 150 -5.48 22.79 14.95
CA PRO A 150 -6.51 23.78 14.60
C PRO A 150 -6.05 24.93 13.68
N ASP A 151 -4.77 25.28 13.72
CA ASP A 151 -4.19 26.39 12.95
C ASP A 151 -3.29 25.92 11.78
N GLU A 152 -3.28 24.61 11.48
CA GLU A 152 -2.48 24.07 10.37
C GLU A 152 -3.21 24.19 9.03
N ASP A 153 -2.55 24.85 8.08
CA ASP A 153 -2.93 24.78 6.68
C ASP A 153 -2.27 23.54 6.03
N PRO A 154 -3.04 22.51 5.62
CA PRO A 154 -2.46 21.32 4.98
C PRO A 154 -1.82 21.62 3.64
N ALA A 155 -2.22 22.68 2.92
CA ALA A 155 -1.59 23.05 1.67
C ALA A 155 -0.16 23.54 1.91
N ALA A 156 0.05 24.35 2.96
CA ALA A 156 1.38 24.74 3.40
C ALA A 156 2.17 23.54 3.93
N LEU A 157 1.56 22.75 4.83
CA LEU A 157 2.21 21.63 5.52
C LEU A 157 2.67 20.52 4.56
N LEU A 158 1.80 20.10 3.64
CA LEU A 158 2.08 18.98 2.73
C LEU A 158 2.66 19.46 1.38
N GLY A 159 2.46 20.73 1.01
CA GLY A 159 3.01 21.30 -0.21
C GLY A 159 4.54 21.27 -0.27
N GLU A 160 5.21 21.42 0.88
CA GLU A 160 6.67 21.33 0.99
C GLU A 160 7.21 19.93 0.62
N THR A 161 6.40 18.89 0.81
CA THR A 161 6.71 17.49 0.45
C THR A 161 6.36 17.16 -1.02
N GLY A 162 5.86 18.15 -1.77
CA GLY A 162 5.43 18.00 -3.16
C GLY A 162 4.11 17.23 -3.30
N LEU A 163 3.24 17.30 -2.29
CA LEU A 163 1.91 16.70 -2.32
C LEU A 163 0.88 17.77 -2.71
N GLY A 164 0.11 17.49 -3.76
CA GLY A 164 -1.03 18.33 -4.15
C GLY A 164 -2.32 17.86 -3.50
N GLU A 165 -3.23 18.80 -3.21
CA GLU A 165 -4.60 18.48 -2.81
C GLU A 165 -5.39 18.00 -4.03
N LEU A 166 -6.04 16.84 -3.93
CA LEU A 166 -7.09 16.45 -4.86
C LEU A 166 -8.37 17.14 -4.42
N SER A 167 -8.73 18.23 -5.10
CA SER A 167 -10.07 18.80 -4.98
C SER A 167 -11.08 17.81 -5.56
N LYS A 168 -12.29 17.78 -5.01
CA LYS A 168 -13.43 17.20 -5.74
C LYS A 168 -13.53 18.00 -7.04
N GLY A 169 -13.35 17.35 -8.18
CA GLY A 169 -13.63 17.97 -9.48
C GLY A 169 -15.07 18.47 -9.47
N ASP A 170 -15.27 19.71 -9.94
CA ASP A 170 -16.59 20.31 -10.17
C ASP A 170 -17.45 19.47 -11.12
#